data_AF-A0A3C0J236-F1
#
_entry.id   AF-A0A3C0J236-F1
#
_cell.length_a   1.000
_cell.length_b   1.000
_cell.length_c   1.000
_cell.angle_alpha   90.00
_cell.angle_beta   90.00
_cell.angle_gamma   90.00
#
_symmetry.space_group_name_H-M   'P 1'
#
loop_
_entity.id
_entity.type
_entity.pdbx_description
1 polymer ?
#
loop_
_entity_poly.entity_id
_entity_poly.type
_entity_poly.pdbx_seq_one_letter_code
_entity_poly.pdbx_strand_id
1 'polypeptide(L)'
;CRGHKLTLVDLPGTYSMTSYSLEERIARGFLLSGEPDLVLDVVDASNLERNLVLTFQLLEMRMPMVVSLNMMDVAEGGGVRIDPKRLSEQLGVRVVPTVAKKGRGKKEVCEALMSTYKSKDAVSDFRLDYGPQLEQSLATVEQALAADDRASGYDLRWLTVRLMAGDQEVRKIFA
;
A
#
# COMPACT_ATOMS: atom_id res chain seq x y z
N CYS A 1 -12.74 9.90 -14.67
CA CYS A 1 -12.30 8.91 -15.69
C CYS A 1 -13.54 8.27 -16.31
N ARG A 2 -13.64 8.14 -17.65
CA ARG A 2 -14.76 7.47 -18.36
C ARG A 2 -16.18 7.88 -17.86
N GLY A 3 -16.44 9.19 -17.73
CA GLY A 3 -17.74 9.70 -17.26
C GLY A 3 -17.94 9.71 -15.74
N HIS A 4 -17.05 9.10 -14.96
CA HIS A 4 -17.06 9.16 -13.50
C HIS A 4 -16.27 10.37 -12.98
N LYS A 5 -16.83 11.05 -11.97
CA LYS A 5 -16.15 12.09 -11.19
C LYS A 5 -15.31 11.40 -10.12
N LEU A 6 -14.03 11.77 -10.04
CA LEU A 6 -13.08 11.26 -9.05
C LEU A 6 -12.56 12.47 -8.29
N THR A 7 -12.41 12.32 -6.98
CA THR A 7 -11.69 13.28 -6.15
C THR A 7 -10.32 12.66 -5.88
N LEU A 8 -9.26 13.36 -6.28
CA LEU A 8 -7.89 12.94 -5.97
C LEU A 8 -7.41 13.79 -4.79
N VAL A 9 -7.02 13.13 -3.71
CA VAL A 9 -6.38 13.75 -2.56
C VAL A 9 -4.90 13.38 -2.62
N ASP A 10 -4.04 14.38 -2.72
CA ASP A 10 -2.60 14.16 -2.69
C ASP A 10 -2.15 14.11 -1.23
N LEU A 11 -1.48 13.02 -0.86
CA LEU A 11 -0.92 12.85 0.47
C LEU A 11 0.53 13.34 0.47
N PRO A 12 1.03 13.86 1.60
CA PRO A 12 2.45 14.18 1.73
C PRO A 12 3.32 13.00 1.27
N GLY A 13 4.32 13.29 0.45
CA GLY A 13 5.26 12.28 -0.04
C GLY A 13 6.03 11.68 1.13
N THR A 14 5.87 10.38 1.36
CA THR A 14 6.53 9.66 2.43
C THR A 14 7.25 8.45 1.86
N TYR A 15 8.37 8.07 2.49
CA TYR A 15 9.07 6.82 2.15
C TYR A 15 8.64 5.67 3.07
N SER A 16 7.82 5.97 4.08
CA SER A 16 7.33 5.02 5.06
C SER A 16 6.04 5.52 5.71
N MET A 17 5.20 4.60 6.14
CA MET A 17 4.01 4.82 6.97
C MET A 17 4.35 4.68 8.45
N THR A 18 5.52 5.15 8.87
CA THR A 18 5.88 5.20 10.29
C THR A 18 5.25 6.41 10.98
N SER A 19 5.46 6.57 12.28
CA SER A 19 4.92 7.70 13.06
C SER A 19 5.99 8.71 13.44
N TYR A 20 7.10 8.79 12.71
CA TYR A 20 8.25 9.62 13.11
C TYR A 20 8.08 11.07 12.67
N SER A 21 7.61 11.30 11.44
CA SER A 21 7.36 12.65 10.92
C SER A 21 5.88 13.06 11.02
N LEU A 22 5.61 14.38 10.98
CA LEU A 22 4.25 14.90 10.95
C LEU A 22 3.55 14.52 9.64
N GLU A 23 4.28 14.58 8.52
CA GLU A 23 3.82 14.21 7.19
C GLU A 23 3.36 12.75 7.15
N GLU A 24 4.14 11.84 7.72
CA GLU A 24 3.79 10.41 7.80
C GLU A 24 2.54 10.17 8.65
N ARG A 25 2.42 10.88 9.78
CA ARG A 25 1.23 10.81 10.64
C ARG A 25 -0.02 11.31 9.93
N ILE A 26 0.07 12.39 9.16
CA ILE A 26 -1.04 12.94 8.38
C ILE A 26 -1.47 11.95 7.29
N ALA A 27 -0.52 11.44 6.50
CA ALA A 27 -0.81 10.48 5.44
C ALA A 27 -1.46 9.20 5.99
N ARG A 28 -0.91 8.66 7.08
CA ARG A 28 -1.47 7.46 7.74
C ARG A 28 -2.83 7.71 8.37
N GLY A 29 -3.01 8.83 9.06
CA GLY A 29 -4.29 9.20 9.67
C GLY A 29 -5.39 9.31 8.63
N PHE A 30 -5.10 9.88 7.46
CA PHE A 30 -6.04 9.96 6.35
C PHE A 30 -6.35 8.58 5.75
N LEU A 31 -5.36 7.71 5.59
CA LEU A 31 -5.61 6.36 5.06
C LEU A 31 -6.42 5.49 6.03
N LEU A 32 -6.22 5.65 7.33
CA LEU A 32 -6.96 4.92 8.37
C LEU A 32 -8.33 5.54 8.71
N SER A 33 -8.66 6.73 8.21
CA SER A 33 -9.94 7.39 8.51
C SER A 33 -11.15 6.69 7.88
N GLY A 34 -10.93 5.83 6.89
CA GLY A 34 -11.98 5.21 6.08
C GLY A 34 -12.59 6.13 5.03
N GLU A 35 -12.09 7.36 4.88
CA GLU A 35 -12.52 8.29 3.82
C GLU A 35 -12.12 7.87 2.40
N PRO A 36 -10.90 7.36 2.13
CA PRO A 36 -10.52 6.99 0.77
C PRO A 36 -11.11 5.63 0.34
N ASP A 37 -11.79 5.63 -0.82
CA ASP A 37 -12.31 4.41 -1.44
C ASP A 37 -11.19 3.45 -1.93
N LEU A 38 -10.06 4.01 -2.35
CA LEU A 38 -8.93 3.27 -2.91
C LEU A 38 -7.66 4.12 -2.96
N VAL A 39 -6.50 3.47 -3.02
CA VAL A 39 -5.18 4.09 -3.07
C VAL A 39 -4.58 3.97 -4.48
N LEU A 40 -4.03 5.08 -5.00
CA LEU A 40 -3.12 5.06 -6.15
C LEU A 40 -1.69 5.23 -5.64
N ASP A 41 -0.96 4.13 -5.57
CA ASP A 41 0.45 4.13 -5.16
C ASP A 41 1.34 4.42 -6.37
N VAL A 42 2.15 5.48 -6.30
CA VAL A 42 3.01 5.91 -7.41
C VAL A 42 4.44 5.46 -7.11
N VAL A 43 4.87 4.42 -7.81
CA VAL A 43 6.15 3.74 -7.59
C VAL A 43 7.14 4.11 -8.67
N ASP A 44 8.35 4.56 -8.32
CA ASP A 44 9.43 4.81 -9.27
C ASP A 44 10.10 3.49 -9.72
N ALA A 45 9.90 3.11 -10.98
CA ALA A 45 10.46 1.92 -11.60
C ALA A 45 12.00 1.92 -11.63
N SER A 46 12.65 3.08 -11.67
CA SER A 46 14.12 3.18 -11.65
C SER A 46 14.71 2.89 -10.27
N ASN A 47 13.89 2.93 -9.22
CA ASN A 47 14.29 2.67 -7.84
C ASN A 47 13.26 1.78 -7.13
N LEU A 48 12.91 0.67 -7.77
CA LEU A 48 11.78 -0.18 -7.39
C LEU A 48 11.90 -0.71 -5.95
N GLU A 49 13.05 -1.26 -5.57
CA GLU A 49 13.28 -1.84 -4.23
C GLU A 49 12.96 -0.85 -3.11
N ARG A 50 13.43 0.39 -3.24
CA ARG A 50 13.20 1.45 -2.26
C ARG A 50 11.72 1.85 -2.17
N ASN A 51 11.02 1.85 -3.30
CA ASN A 51 9.60 2.23 -3.35
C ASN A 51 8.69 1.11 -2.82
N LEU A 52 9.04 -0.16 -3.06
CA LEU A 52 8.25 -1.31 -2.60
C LEU A 52 8.12 -1.38 -1.08
N VAL A 53 9.03 -0.76 -0.32
CA VAL A 53 8.90 -0.65 1.14
C VAL A 53 7.58 0.02 1.53
N LEU A 54 7.20 1.13 0.88
CA LEU A 54 5.92 1.78 1.11
C LEU A 54 4.77 0.93 0.59
N THR A 55 4.91 0.36 -0.60
CA THR A 55 3.89 -0.51 -1.20
C THR A 55 3.53 -1.68 -0.28
N PHE A 56 4.50 -2.36 0.34
CA PHE A 56 4.23 -3.43 1.30
C PHE A 56 3.44 -2.95 2.51
N GLN A 57 3.77 -1.77 3.03
CA GLN A 57 3.05 -1.20 4.16
C GLN A 57 1.61 -0.83 3.81
N LEU A 58 1.36 -0.35 2.59
CA LEU A 58 0.01 -0.09 2.08
C LEU A 58 -0.79 -1.39 1.86
N LEU A 59 -0.14 -2.44 1.36
CA LEU A 59 -0.75 -3.77 1.20
C LEU A 59 -1.18 -4.35 2.54
N GLU A 60 -0.35 -4.21 3.59
CA GLU A 60 -0.69 -4.65 4.94
C GLU A 60 -1.91 -3.90 5.51
N MET A 61 -2.17 -2.65 5.10
CA MET A 61 -3.36 -1.90 5.52
C MET A 61 -4.67 -2.45 4.90
N ARG A 62 -4.61 -3.47 4.04
CA ARG A 62 -5.78 -4.15 3.44
C ARG A 62 -6.72 -3.19 2.70
N MET A 63 -6.18 -2.15 2.09
CA MET A 63 -6.96 -1.19 1.30
C MET A 63 -6.97 -1.57 -0.19
N PRO A 64 -8.09 -1.36 -0.92
CA PRO A 64 -8.08 -1.47 -2.37
C PRO A 64 -7.04 -0.52 -2.97
N MET A 65 -6.14 -1.04 -3.81
CA MET A 65 -5.08 -0.19 -4.39
C MET A 65 -4.74 -0.54 -5.84
N VAL A 66 -4.12 0.43 -6.51
CA VAL A 66 -3.51 0.31 -7.83
C VAL A 66 -2.11 0.90 -7.77
N VAL A 67 -1.14 0.19 -8.32
CA VAL A 67 0.24 0.68 -8.43
C VAL A 67 0.44 1.31 -9.81
N SER A 68 0.77 2.59 -9.86
CA SER A 68 1.31 3.25 -11.04
C SER A 68 2.83 3.14 -11.01
N LEU A 69 3.36 2.16 -11.75
CA LEU A 69 4.80 1.94 -11.92
C LEU A 69 5.37 2.98 -12.90
N ASN A 70 5.75 4.13 -12.38
CA ASN A 70 6.16 5.32 -13.12
C ASN A 70 7.66 5.29 -13.47
N MET A 71 8.09 6.18 -14.36
CA MET A 71 9.48 6.30 -14.84
C MET A 71 10.01 5.04 -15.56
N MET A 72 9.14 4.30 -16.25
CA MET A 72 9.54 3.12 -17.03
C MET A 72 10.59 3.42 -18.10
N ASP A 73 10.56 4.61 -18.70
CA ASP A 73 11.56 5.04 -19.68
C ASP A 73 12.94 5.29 -19.07
N VAL A 74 12.99 5.78 -17.82
CA VAL A 74 14.24 5.93 -17.07
C VAL A 74 14.79 4.56 -16.67
N ALA A 75 13.94 3.66 -16.18
CA ALA A 75 14.32 2.30 -15.83
C ALA A 75 14.92 1.55 -17.04
N GLU A 76 14.22 1.56 -18.18
CA GLU A 76 14.68 0.95 -19.43
C GLU A 76 15.99 1.56 -19.92
N GLY A 77 16.11 2.90 -19.88
CA GLY A 77 17.34 3.61 -20.24
C GLY A 77 18.53 3.28 -19.34
N GLY A 78 18.27 2.95 -18.07
CA GLY A 78 19.27 2.47 -17.10
C GLY A 78 19.57 0.97 -17.17
N GLY A 79 18.98 0.23 -18.13
CA GLY A 79 19.17 -1.20 -18.27
C GLY A 79 18.34 -2.06 -17.31
N VAL A 80 17.43 -1.45 -16.54
CA VAL A 80 16.52 -2.15 -15.63
C VAL A 80 15.31 -2.64 -16.42
N ARG A 81 15.06 -3.94 -16.40
CA ARG A 81 13.88 -4.56 -17.02
C ARG A 81 12.94 -5.05 -15.93
N ILE A 82 11.74 -4.48 -15.88
CA ILE A 82 10.69 -4.86 -14.95
C ILE A 82 9.57 -5.50 -15.75
N ASP A 83 9.02 -6.60 -15.24
CA ASP A 83 7.80 -7.22 -15.76
C ASP A 83 6.62 -6.77 -14.90
N PRO A 84 5.79 -5.80 -15.36
CA PRO A 84 4.68 -5.29 -14.57
C PRO A 84 3.62 -6.36 -14.31
N LYS A 85 3.47 -7.34 -15.21
CA LYS A 85 2.49 -8.42 -15.05
C LYS A 85 2.91 -9.34 -13.92
N ARG A 86 4.17 -9.77 -13.92
CA ARG A 86 4.71 -10.60 -12.83
C ARG A 86 4.68 -9.87 -11.50
N LEU A 87 5.00 -8.58 -11.48
CA LEU A 87 4.90 -7.76 -10.26
C LEU A 87 3.44 -7.68 -9.77
N SER A 88 2.48 -7.51 -10.69
CA SER A 88 1.05 -7.51 -10.37
C SER A 88 0.59 -8.82 -9.75
N GLU A 89 1.03 -9.97 -10.30
CA GLU A 89 0.73 -11.30 -9.76
C GLU A 89 1.32 -11.50 -8.37
N GLN A 90 2.55 -11.02 -8.12
CA GLN A 90 3.20 -11.17 -6.81
C GLN A 90 2.63 -10.26 -5.74
N LEU A 91 2.18 -9.05 -6.10
CA LEU A 91 1.62 -8.09 -5.14
C LEU A 91 0.10 -8.28 -4.95
N GLY A 92 -0.57 -9.05 -5.79
CA GLY A 92 -2.03 -9.23 -5.76
C GLY A 92 -2.81 -7.95 -6.11
N VAL A 93 -2.16 -6.95 -6.72
CA VAL A 93 -2.76 -5.66 -7.10
C VAL A 93 -2.47 -5.33 -8.55
N ARG A 94 -3.32 -4.49 -9.15
CA ARG A 94 -3.10 -4.03 -10.53
C ARG A 94 -1.87 -3.12 -10.58
N VAL A 95 -0.89 -3.51 -11.38
CA VAL A 95 0.31 -2.69 -11.65
C VAL A 95 0.22 -2.16 -13.08
N VAL A 96 0.23 -0.83 -13.23
CA VAL A 96 0.14 -0.15 -14.51
C VAL A 96 1.47 0.56 -14.79
N PRO A 97 2.21 0.20 -15.85
CA PRO A 97 3.41 0.93 -16.24
C PRO A 97 3.04 2.31 -16.78
N THR A 98 3.73 3.36 -16.30
CA THR A 98 3.46 4.74 -16.69
C THR A 98 4.74 5.53 -16.99
N VAL A 99 4.56 6.59 -17.79
CA VAL A 99 5.55 7.67 -17.91
C VAL A 99 4.79 8.97 -17.75
N ALA A 100 4.63 9.40 -16.50
CA ALA A 100 3.75 10.51 -16.13
C ALA A 100 4.08 11.81 -16.90
N LYS A 101 5.38 12.13 -17.04
CA LYS A 101 5.85 13.31 -17.80
C LYS A 101 5.44 13.31 -19.27
N LYS A 102 5.22 12.13 -19.86
CA LYS A 102 4.80 11.96 -21.26
C LYS A 102 3.30 11.65 -21.38
N GLY A 103 2.56 11.65 -20.26
CA GLY A 103 1.15 11.29 -20.21
C GLY A 103 0.82 9.83 -20.56
N ARG A 104 1.81 8.95 -20.65
CA ARG A 104 1.63 7.53 -21.00
C ARG A 104 1.14 6.75 -19.78
N GLY A 105 0.18 5.85 -19.98
CA GLY A 105 -0.40 5.02 -18.91
C GLY A 105 -1.58 5.68 -18.18
N LYS A 106 -1.93 6.93 -18.49
CA LYS A 106 -3.02 7.65 -17.79
C LYS A 106 -4.39 7.00 -17.99
N LYS A 107 -4.69 6.51 -19.20
CA LYS A 107 -5.99 5.87 -19.49
C LYS A 107 -6.08 4.53 -18.76
N GLU A 108 -4.99 3.80 -18.78
CA GLU A 108 -4.79 2.49 -18.17
C GLU A 108 -4.89 2.58 -16.64
N VAL A 109 -4.28 3.60 -16.02
CA VAL A 109 -4.45 3.88 -14.58
C VAL A 109 -5.90 4.19 -14.27
N CYS A 110 -6.53 5.10 -15.02
CA CYS A 110 -7.96 5.39 -14.88
C CYS A 110 -8.83 4.13 -14.94
N GLU A 111 -8.53 3.21 -15.85
CA GLU A 111 -9.25 1.95 -16.02
C GLU A 111 -9.03 0.98 -14.87
N ALA A 112 -7.78 0.85 -14.42
CA ALA A 112 -7.42 0.04 -13.26
C ALA A 112 -8.11 0.55 -11.99
N LEU A 113 -8.13 1.86 -11.74
CA LEU A 113 -8.81 2.46 -10.59
C LEU A 113 -10.31 2.14 -10.61
N MET A 114 -10.97 2.34 -11.76
CA MET A 114 -12.41 2.05 -11.90
C MET A 114 -12.73 0.55 -11.77
N SER A 115 -11.85 -0.32 -12.29
CA SER A 115 -12.02 -1.77 -12.16
C SER A 115 -11.81 -2.24 -10.72
N THR A 116 -10.83 -1.68 -10.01
CA THR A 116 -10.58 -1.97 -8.60
C THR A 116 -11.74 -1.49 -7.74
N TYR A 117 -12.22 -0.25 -7.93
CA TYR A 117 -13.36 0.30 -7.20
C TYR A 117 -14.65 -0.54 -7.34
N LYS A 118 -14.93 -1.06 -8.55
CA LYS A 118 -16.14 -1.86 -8.80
C LYS A 118 -16.06 -3.30 -8.27
N SER A 119 -14.85 -3.80 -8.00
CA SER A 119 -14.63 -5.18 -7.58
C SER A 119 -14.57 -5.25 -6.06
N LYS A 120 -15.55 -5.91 -5.43
CA LYS A 120 -15.60 -6.08 -3.97
C LYS A 120 -14.40 -6.86 -3.40
N ASP A 121 -13.78 -7.71 -4.22
CA ASP A 121 -12.61 -8.52 -3.85
C ASP A 121 -11.27 -7.88 -4.29
N ALA A 122 -11.22 -6.55 -4.49
CA ALA A 122 -10.00 -5.89 -4.97
C ALA A 122 -8.93 -5.65 -3.89
N VAL A 123 -9.17 -6.11 -2.66
CA VAL A 123 -8.18 -6.08 -1.58
C VAL A 123 -7.23 -7.25 -1.80
N SER A 124 -5.94 -6.96 -1.88
CA SER A 124 -4.91 -7.97 -2.02
C SER A 124 -4.84 -8.87 -0.79
N ASP A 125 -4.66 -10.18 -1.01
CA ASP A 125 -4.34 -11.16 0.02
C ASP A 125 -2.83 -11.26 0.29
N PHE A 126 -2.05 -10.34 -0.30
CA PHE A 126 -0.61 -10.27 -0.11
C PHE A 126 -0.25 -10.32 1.36
N ARG A 127 0.62 -11.27 1.70
CA ARG A 127 1.16 -11.44 3.03
C ARG A 127 2.68 -11.44 2.94
N LEU A 128 3.29 -10.46 3.57
CA LEU A 128 4.74 -10.43 3.71
C LEU A 128 5.16 -11.49 4.73
N ASP A 129 6.05 -12.38 4.30
CA ASP A 129 6.71 -13.38 5.16
C ASP A 129 7.96 -12.75 5.77
N TYR A 130 7.95 -12.56 7.09
CA TYR A 130 9.09 -12.01 7.82
C TYR A 130 10.08 -13.08 8.30
N GLY A 131 9.91 -14.33 7.87
CA GLY A 131 10.71 -15.46 8.26
C GLY A 131 10.18 -16.16 9.52
N PRO A 132 10.58 -17.43 9.74
CA PRO A 132 9.89 -18.34 10.64
C PRO A 132 9.91 -17.87 12.11
N GLN A 133 11.01 -17.27 12.58
CA GLN A 133 11.12 -16.80 13.95
C GLN A 133 10.19 -15.61 14.23
N LEU A 134 10.11 -14.67 13.28
CA LEU A 134 9.25 -13.50 13.44
C LEU A 134 7.79 -13.88 13.23
N GLU A 135 7.46 -14.73 12.25
CA GLU A 135 6.09 -15.23 12.06
C GLU A 135 5.53 -15.92 13.31
N GLN A 136 6.33 -16.71 14.01
CA GLN A 136 5.90 -17.36 15.26
C GLN A 136 5.59 -16.32 16.36
N SER A 137 6.42 -15.29 16.45
CA SER A 137 6.23 -14.19 17.41
C SER A 137 4.99 -13.35 17.05
N LEU A 138 4.82 -13.03 15.77
CA LEU A 138 3.67 -12.31 15.23
C LEU A 138 2.38 -13.10 15.51
N ALA A 139 2.36 -14.41 15.24
CA ALA A 139 1.17 -15.24 15.48
C ALA A 139 0.74 -15.24 16.95
N THR A 140 1.69 -15.22 17.89
CA THR A 140 1.40 -15.16 19.34
C THR A 140 0.73 -13.83 19.71
N VAL A 141 1.24 -12.71 19.17
CA VAL A 141 0.66 -11.38 19.40
C VAL A 141 -0.69 -11.24 18.72
N GLU A 142 -0.83 -11.74 17.48
CA GLU A 142 -2.08 -11.73 16.72
C GLU A 142 -3.21 -12.47 17.46
N GLN A 143 -2.91 -13.62 18.07
CA GLN A 143 -3.85 -14.36 18.92
C GLN A 143 -4.28 -13.56 20.16
N ALA A 144 -3.36 -12.83 20.80
CA ALA A 144 -3.68 -11.99 21.94
C ALA A 144 -4.56 -10.80 21.54
N LEU A 145 -4.29 -10.18 20.39
CA LEU A 145 -5.08 -9.06 19.87
C LEU A 145 -6.47 -9.49 19.40
N ALA A 146 -6.62 -10.71 18.87
CA ALA A 146 -7.91 -11.24 18.44
C ALA A 146 -8.94 -11.33 19.58
N ALA A 147 -8.48 -11.38 20.83
CA ALA A 147 -9.33 -11.39 22.02
C ALA A 147 -9.57 -9.98 22.63
N ASP A 148 -8.99 -8.93 22.06
CA ASP A 148 -9.08 -7.56 22.56
C ASP A 148 -10.03 -6.73 21.69
N ASP A 149 -11.17 -6.32 22.25
CA ASP A 149 -12.18 -5.53 21.54
C ASP A 149 -11.63 -4.22 20.95
N ARG A 150 -10.54 -3.66 21.51
CA ARG A 150 -9.89 -2.43 21.00
C ARG A 150 -9.23 -2.63 19.63
N ALA A 151 -8.91 -3.86 19.27
CA ALA A 151 -8.41 -4.20 17.94
C ALA A 151 -9.53 -4.24 16.88
N SER A 152 -10.80 -4.20 17.29
CA SER A 152 -11.94 -4.23 16.39
C SER A 152 -11.94 -3.03 15.45
N GLY A 153 -12.00 -3.28 14.15
CA GLY A 153 -12.00 -2.24 13.10
C GLY A 153 -10.66 -2.06 12.38
N TYR A 154 -9.60 -2.74 12.81
CA TYR A 154 -8.32 -2.76 12.11
C TYR A 154 -8.02 -4.17 11.59
N ASP A 155 -7.13 -4.25 10.60
CA ASP A 155 -6.53 -5.53 10.25
C ASP A 155 -5.60 -5.99 11.40
N LEU A 156 -5.87 -7.18 11.93
CA LEU A 156 -5.13 -7.73 13.07
C LEU A 156 -3.65 -7.92 12.74
N ARG A 157 -3.35 -8.41 11.54
CA ARG A 157 -1.97 -8.65 11.11
C ARG A 157 -1.19 -7.34 11.03
N TRP A 158 -1.78 -6.31 10.45
CA TRP A 158 -1.18 -4.96 10.43
C TRP A 158 -0.93 -4.43 11.84
N LEU A 159 -1.92 -4.49 12.74
CA LEU A 159 -1.76 -4.05 14.13
C LEU A 159 -0.61 -4.78 14.82
N THR A 160 -0.55 -6.10 14.67
CA THR A 160 0.50 -6.95 15.22
C THR A 160 1.89 -6.54 14.74
N VAL A 161 2.07 -6.38 13.43
CA VAL A 161 3.35 -5.94 12.85
C VAL A 161 3.76 -4.58 13.40
N ARG A 162 2.82 -3.62 13.51
CA ARG A 162 3.11 -2.27 14.00
C ARG A 162 3.44 -2.22 15.49
N LEU A 163 2.73 -2.98 16.31
CA LEU A 163 3.02 -3.08 17.75
C LEU A 163 4.41 -3.68 17.99
N MET A 164 4.74 -4.75 17.26
CA MET A 164 6.05 -5.40 17.27
C MET A 164 7.16 -4.45 16.81
N ALA A 165 6.89 -3.60 15.83
CA ALA A 165 7.80 -2.55 15.37
C ALA A 165 7.92 -1.35 16.34
N GLY A 166 7.17 -1.33 17.45
CA GLY A 166 7.24 -0.28 18.46
C GLY A 166 6.52 1.01 18.09
N ASP A 167 5.52 0.95 17.19
CA ASP A 167 4.75 2.10 16.74
C ASP A 167 3.99 2.75 17.91
N GLN A 168 4.33 4.00 18.23
CA GLN A 168 3.79 4.70 19.40
C GLN A 168 2.33 5.07 19.23
N GLU A 169 1.86 5.28 18.01
CA GLU A 169 0.48 5.68 17.76
C GLU A 169 -0.44 4.46 17.81
N VAL A 170 0.01 3.30 17.32
CA VAL A 170 -0.72 2.04 17.51
C VAL A 170 -0.77 1.64 18.98
N ARG A 171 0.30 1.87 19.75
CA ARG A 171 0.29 1.63 21.20
C ARG A 171 -0.78 2.44 21.94
N LYS A 172 -1.09 3.66 21.49
CA LYS A 172 -2.14 4.50 22.10
C LYS A 172 -3.54 3.92 21.95
N ILE A 173 -3.77 3.03 20.98
CA ILE A 173 -5.06 2.32 20.83
C ILE A 173 -5.32 1.40 22.04
N PHE A 174 -4.24 0.89 22.66
CA PHE A 174 -4.28 -0.04 23.77
C PHE A 174 -3.87 0.56 25.12
N ALA A 175 -3.66 1.89 25.18
CA ALA A 175 -3.39 2.64 26.40
C ALA A 175 -4.69 3.05 27.09
#